data_AF-A0A970D557-F1
#
_entry.id   AF-A0A970D557-F1
#
_cell.length_a   1.000
_cell.length_b   1.000
_cell.length_c   1.000
_cell.angle_alpha   90.00
_cell.angle_beta   90.00
_cell.angle_gamma   90.00
#
_symmetry.space_group_name_H-M   'P 1'
#
loop_
_entity.id
_entity.type
_entity.pdbx_description
1 polymer ?
#
loop_
_entity_poly.entity_id
_entity_poly.type
_entity_poly.pdbx_seq_one_letter_code
_entity_poly.pdbx_strand_id
1 'polypeptide(L)'
;MAKANRSIFNFDVKLGFKLKFALICVMISIITANLVGAFVYFIFISKVMKEITPVGMSATYDIDALMIQMLVWILMAQIFAVVLSAFIVMIVANHIAGPLFRIERVMGCIENGDLTNYVKLRPRDELNELAAALNDMTAGLREKVVGIGSSVDKLEETLVSSVSGDSKTKLLKEVEAVRASLSEFILDSSAKEEVTSKEDTEDAEDSESSDDKPSEDEKTE
;
A
#
# COMPACT_ATOMS: atom_id res chain seq x y z
N MET A 1 -27.14 10.98 20.65
CA MET A 1 -25.91 10.18 20.75
C MET A 1 -26.03 8.97 19.83
N ALA A 2 -25.53 9.07 18.59
CA ALA A 2 -25.52 7.96 17.64
C ALA A 2 -24.09 7.44 17.53
N LYS A 3 -23.88 6.19 17.96
CA LYS A 3 -22.58 5.51 17.99
C LYS A 3 -22.21 5.16 16.55
N ALA A 4 -21.25 5.88 15.97
CA ALA A 4 -20.71 5.58 14.65
C ALA A 4 -20.06 4.19 14.67
N ASN A 5 -20.72 3.25 14.00
CA ASN A 5 -20.20 1.92 13.73
C ASN A 5 -19.06 2.04 12.71
N ARG A 6 -17.81 2.18 13.19
CA ARG A 6 -16.63 2.12 12.34
C ARG A 6 -16.52 0.71 11.79
N SER A 7 -16.89 0.50 10.52
CA SER A 7 -16.78 -0.80 9.86
C SER A 7 -15.30 -1.14 9.64
N ILE A 8 -14.73 -1.87 10.59
CA ILE A 8 -13.35 -2.39 10.60
C ILE A 8 -13.13 -3.55 9.60
N PHE A 9 -14.01 -3.71 8.60
CA PHE A 9 -14.13 -4.95 7.87
C PHE A 9 -14.26 -4.70 6.36
N ASN A 10 -13.13 -4.35 5.74
CA ASN A 10 -12.88 -4.67 4.34
C ASN A 10 -11.50 -5.34 4.26
N PHE A 11 -11.43 -6.52 4.89
CA PHE A 11 -10.24 -7.36 5.00
C PHE A 11 -10.24 -8.49 3.93
N ASP A 12 -10.86 -8.27 2.77
CA ASP A 12 -10.99 -9.31 1.74
C ASP A 12 -10.13 -9.10 0.49
N VAL A 13 -9.12 -8.25 0.58
CA VAL A 13 -8.04 -8.23 -0.41
C VAL A 13 -6.99 -9.27 0.01
N LYS A 14 -7.30 -10.54 -0.24
CA LYS A 14 -6.44 -11.72 -0.07
C LYS A 14 -5.85 -11.86 1.35
N LEU A 15 -6.69 -12.13 2.36
CA LEU A 15 -6.27 -12.59 3.69
C LEU A 15 -5.16 -13.66 3.62
N GLY A 16 -5.23 -14.56 2.63
CA GLY A 16 -4.18 -15.54 2.38
C GLY A 16 -2.80 -14.96 2.03
N PHE A 17 -2.71 -13.86 1.27
CA PHE A 17 -1.42 -13.25 0.93
C PHE A 17 -0.80 -12.52 2.13
N LYS A 18 -1.62 -11.73 2.85
CA LYS A 18 -1.18 -11.04 4.08
C LYS A 18 -0.69 -12.04 5.13
N LEU A 19 -1.43 -13.12 5.33
CA LEU A 19 -1.06 -14.17 6.30
C LEU A 19 0.20 -14.91 5.87
N LYS A 20 0.34 -15.29 4.60
CA LYS A 20 1.55 -15.96 4.08
C LYS A 20 2.79 -15.07 4.24
N PHE A 21 2.70 -13.81 3.85
CA PHE A 21 3.80 -12.86 3.98
C PHE A 21 4.17 -12.61 5.45
N ALA A 22 3.17 -12.41 6.32
CA ALA A 22 3.38 -12.26 7.76
C ALA A 22 4.04 -13.49 8.38
N LEU A 23 3.61 -14.70 8.01
CA LEU A 23 4.24 -15.94 8.48
C LEU A 23 5.70 -16.04 8.07
N ILE A 24 6.06 -15.68 6.84
CA ILE A 24 7.46 -15.68 6.37
C ILE A 24 8.29 -14.68 7.19
N CYS A 25 7.82 -13.45 7.36
CA CYS A 25 8.53 -12.44 8.16
C CYS A 25 8.68 -12.86 9.62
N VAL A 26 7.65 -13.44 10.23
CA VAL A 26 7.70 -13.96 11.60
C VAL A 26 8.70 -15.12 11.70
N MET A 27 8.69 -16.06 10.76
CA MET A 27 9.66 -17.17 10.75
C MET A 27 11.10 -16.67 10.64
N ILE A 28 11.38 -15.71 9.76
CA ILE A 28 12.69 -15.08 9.65
C ILE A 28 13.06 -14.40 10.97
N SER A 29 12.14 -13.63 11.57
CA SER A 29 12.38 -12.97 12.85
C SER A 29 12.71 -13.95 13.98
N ILE A 30 12.03 -15.11 14.00
CA ILE A 30 12.28 -16.18 14.98
C ILE A 30 13.67 -16.76 14.77
N ILE A 31 14.05 -17.08 13.53
CA ILE A 31 15.36 -17.65 13.21
C ILE A 31 16.47 -16.66 13.60
N THR A 32 16.37 -15.41 13.18
CA THR A 32 17.38 -14.38 13.46
C THR A 32 17.52 -14.15 14.97
N ALA A 33 16.43 -14.03 15.71
CA ALA A 33 16.49 -13.81 17.15
C ALA A 33 17.01 -15.03 17.93
N ASN A 34 16.72 -16.26 17.49
CA ASN A 34 17.35 -17.46 18.07
C ASN A 34 18.87 -17.48 17.79
N LEU A 35 19.29 -17.09 16.58
CA LEU A 35 20.70 -17.02 16.23
C LEU A 35 21.45 -15.98 17.10
N VAL A 36 20.87 -14.79 17.25
CA VAL A 36 21.42 -13.74 18.12
C VAL A 36 21.41 -14.18 19.58
N GLY A 37 20.34 -14.79 20.06
CA GLY A 37 20.23 -15.30 21.43
C GLY A 37 21.29 -16.36 21.74
N ALA A 38 21.50 -17.32 20.83
CA ALA A 38 22.54 -18.34 20.96
C ALA A 38 23.94 -17.72 20.98
N PHE A 39 24.19 -16.70 20.14
CA PHE A 39 25.46 -15.98 20.11
C PHE A 39 25.74 -15.21 21.41
N VAL A 40 24.74 -14.49 21.93
CA VAL A 40 24.83 -13.78 23.21
C VAL A 40 25.07 -14.75 24.36
N TYR A 41 24.34 -15.88 24.39
CA TYR A 41 24.53 -16.93 25.38
C TYR A 41 25.94 -17.54 25.31
N PHE A 42 26.48 -17.77 24.10
CA PHE A 42 27.84 -18.26 23.90
C PHE A 42 28.91 -17.29 24.41
N ILE A 43 28.77 -15.98 24.15
CA ILE A 43 29.67 -14.96 24.71
C ILE A 43 29.60 -14.96 26.23
N PHE A 44 28.39 -15.02 26.79
CA PHE A 44 28.16 -14.99 28.22
C PHE A 44 28.83 -16.18 28.93
N ILE A 45 28.56 -17.41 28.48
CA ILE A 45 29.15 -18.61 29.10
C ILE A 45 30.68 -18.60 28.95
N SER A 46 31.20 -18.11 27.82
CA SER A 46 32.65 -17.96 27.60
C SER A 46 33.31 -17.01 28.60
N LYS A 47 32.61 -15.93 28.99
CA LYS A 47 33.09 -14.99 30.01
C LYS A 47 33.01 -15.60 31.41
N VAL A 48 31.86 -16.17 31.77
CA VAL A 48 31.67 -16.81 33.09
C VAL A 48 32.71 -17.90 33.35
N MET A 49 32.97 -18.76 32.36
CA MET A 49 33.94 -19.87 32.47
C MET A 49 35.40 -19.41 32.56
N LYS A 50 35.74 -18.24 32.01
CA LYS A 50 37.12 -17.73 31.99
C LYS A 50 37.44 -16.81 33.17
N GLU A 51 36.48 -16.03 33.62
CA GLU A 51 36.71 -14.95 34.59
C GLU A 51 36.17 -15.29 35.99
N ILE A 52 35.06 -16.02 36.10
CA ILE A 52 34.35 -16.21 37.39
C ILE A 52 34.68 -17.56 38.03
N THR A 53 34.63 -18.65 37.27
CA THR A 53 34.86 -20.01 37.77
C THR A 53 36.27 -20.28 38.32
N PRO A 54 37.38 -19.71 37.80
CA PRO A 54 38.71 -19.98 38.35
C PRO A 54 38.98 -19.27 39.69
N VAL A 55 38.20 -18.24 40.04
CA VAL A 55 38.45 -17.37 41.20
C VAL A 55 37.88 -17.98 42.51
N GLY A 56 37.40 -19.23 42.50
CA GLY A 56 36.75 -19.86 43.65
C GLY A 56 35.38 -19.26 44.00
N MET A 57 34.87 -18.39 43.14
CA MET A 57 33.62 -17.64 43.30
C MET A 57 32.36 -18.50 43.07
N SER A 58 32.53 -19.72 42.56
CA SER A 58 31.44 -20.71 42.38
C SER A 58 30.84 -21.19 43.71
N ALA A 59 31.52 -20.98 44.84
CA ALA A 59 30.96 -21.24 46.17
C ALA A 59 30.04 -20.11 46.69
N THR A 60 30.09 -18.93 46.06
CA THR A 60 29.39 -17.72 46.54
C THR A 60 28.22 -17.26 45.65
N TYR A 61 28.21 -17.66 44.38
CA TYR A 61 27.14 -17.32 43.43
C TYR A 61 26.49 -18.57 42.85
N ASP A 62 25.16 -18.62 42.87
CA ASP A 62 24.37 -19.65 42.20
C ASP A 62 24.33 -19.36 40.69
N ILE A 63 25.30 -19.94 39.98
CA ILE A 63 25.46 -19.75 38.53
C ILE A 63 24.27 -20.35 37.76
N ASP A 64 23.67 -21.42 38.26
CA ASP A 64 22.51 -22.06 37.63
C ASP A 64 21.29 -21.14 37.69
N ALA A 65 21.05 -20.49 38.83
CA ALA A 65 19.99 -19.49 38.96
C ALA A 65 20.19 -18.29 38.03
N LEU A 66 21.44 -17.82 37.87
CA LEU A 66 21.77 -16.72 36.95
C LEU A 66 21.52 -17.12 35.48
N MET A 67 21.86 -18.35 35.10
CA MET A 67 21.61 -18.89 33.76
C MET A 67 20.12 -19.03 33.47
N ILE A 68 19.34 -19.55 34.41
CA ILE A 68 17.87 -19.65 34.27
C ILE A 68 17.25 -18.26 34.16
N GLN A 69 17.67 -17.31 35.00
CA GLN A 69 17.16 -15.94 34.95
C GLN A 69 17.47 -15.28 33.59
N MET A 70 18.67 -15.46 33.06
CA MET A 70 19.04 -14.97 31.73
C MET A 70 18.19 -15.63 30.63
N LEU A 71 17.95 -16.94 30.70
CA LEU A 71 17.10 -17.66 29.76
C LEU A 71 15.68 -17.08 29.75
N VAL A 72 15.10 -16.81 30.93
CA VAL A 72 13.76 -16.20 31.05
C VAL A 72 13.72 -14.83 30.39
N TRP A 73 14.71 -13.96 30.62
CA TRP A 73 14.78 -12.64 29.98
C TRP A 73 14.90 -12.74 28.45
N ILE A 74 15.69 -13.67 27.92
CA ILE A 74 15.83 -13.91 26.48
C ILE A 74 14.51 -14.38 25.88
N LEU A 75 13.82 -15.32 26.53
CA LEU A 75 12.51 -15.82 26.07
C LEU A 75 11.45 -14.71 26.08
N MET A 76 11.42 -13.90 27.13
CA MET A 76 10.50 -12.76 27.22
C MET A 76 10.77 -11.72 26.13
N ALA A 77 12.05 -11.35 25.93
CA ALA A 77 12.45 -10.44 24.86
C ALA A 77 12.06 -10.99 23.48
N GLN A 78 12.15 -12.31 23.30
CA GLN A 78 11.82 -12.95 22.03
C GLN A 78 10.32 -12.98 21.75
N ILE A 79 9.49 -13.33 22.74
CA ILE A 79 8.04 -13.26 22.61
C ILE A 79 7.63 -11.83 22.24
N PHE A 80 8.22 -10.83 22.92
CA PHE A 80 7.96 -9.42 22.63
C PHE A 80 8.35 -9.05 21.19
N ALA A 81 9.53 -9.46 20.72
CA ALA A 81 9.98 -9.18 19.36
C ALA A 81 9.08 -9.80 18.28
N VAL A 82 8.58 -11.03 18.50
CA VAL A 82 7.64 -11.71 17.59
C VAL A 82 6.29 -11.00 17.54
N VAL A 83 5.75 -10.58 18.69
CA VAL A 83 4.49 -9.83 18.74
C VAL A 83 4.63 -8.49 18.04
N LEU A 84 5.73 -7.78 18.29
CA LEU A 84 6.01 -6.49 17.68
C LEU A 84 6.22 -6.60 16.17
N SER A 85 6.94 -7.63 15.70
CA SER A 85 7.16 -7.85 14.27
C SER A 85 5.85 -8.17 13.53
N ALA A 86 5.01 -9.05 14.10
CA ALA A 86 3.69 -9.36 13.55
C ALA A 86 2.80 -8.11 13.46
N PHE A 87 2.83 -7.26 14.49
CA PHE A 87 2.08 -6.00 14.51
C PHE A 87 2.54 -5.03 13.41
N ILE A 88 3.85 -4.83 13.25
CA ILE A 88 4.42 -3.96 12.21
C ILE A 88 4.04 -4.47 10.81
N VAL A 89 4.19 -5.77 10.55
CA VAL A 89 3.87 -6.36 9.24
C VAL A 89 2.39 -6.17 8.91
N MET A 90 1.50 -6.31 9.89
CA MET A 90 0.07 -6.10 9.68
C MET A 90 -0.26 -4.66 9.27
N ILE A 91 0.40 -3.66 9.87
CA ILE A 91 0.23 -2.24 9.50
C ILE A 91 0.71 -2.00 8.08
N VAL A 92 1.93 -2.45 7.75
CA VAL A 92 2.52 -2.25 6.42
C VAL A 92 1.68 -2.93 5.34
N ALA A 93 1.21 -4.15 5.59
CA ALA A 93 0.36 -4.89 4.65
C ALA A 93 -0.96 -4.15 4.35
N ASN A 94 -1.50 -3.41 5.30
CA ASN A 94 -2.71 -2.61 5.09
C ASN A 94 -2.42 -1.35 4.25
N HIS A 95 -1.27 -0.70 4.47
CA HIS A 95 -0.83 0.44 3.68
C HIS A 95 -0.60 0.10 2.19
N ILE A 96 -0.22 -1.14 1.88
CA ILE A 96 0.03 -1.56 0.49
C ILE A 96 -1.24 -2.11 -0.16
N ALA A 97 -2.01 -2.93 0.56
CA ALA A 97 -3.16 -3.64 -0.02
C ALA A 97 -4.28 -2.70 -0.48
N GLY A 98 -4.50 -1.58 0.22
CA GLY A 98 -5.53 -0.60 -0.15
C GLY A 98 -5.27 0.07 -1.51
N PRO A 99 -4.12 0.75 -1.67
CA PRO A 99 -3.71 1.34 -2.94
C PRO A 99 -3.65 0.33 -4.09
N LEU A 100 -3.17 -0.89 -3.82
CA LEU A 100 -3.11 -1.94 -4.83
C LEU A 100 -4.49 -2.37 -5.32
N PHE A 101 -5.47 -2.49 -4.43
CA PHE A 101 -6.85 -2.82 -4.81
C PHE A 101 -7.48 -1.72 -5.68
N ARG A 102 -7.17 -0.45 -5.40
CA ARG A 102 -7.63 0.67 -6.23
C ARG A 102 -7.04 0.62 -7.64
N ILE A 103 -5.76 0.28 -7.76
CA ILE A 103 -5.09 0.05 -9.05
C ILE A 103 -5.74 -1.12 -9.80
N GLU A 104 -5.94 -2.26 -9.15
CA GLU A 104 -6.55 -3.47 -9.74
C GLU A 104 -7.95 -3.16 -10.29
N ARG A 105 -8.76 -2.41 -9.55
CA ARG A 105 -10.09 -1.99 -10.00
C ARG A 105 -10.04 -1.12 -11.26
N VAL A 106 -9.13 -0.14 -11.33
CA VAL A 106 -9.00 0.71 -12.52
C VAL A 106 -8.43 -0.06 -13.70
N MET A 107 -7.48 -0.97 -13.47
CA MET A 107 -7.03 -1.91 -14.51
C MET A 107 -8.17 -2.75 -15.06
N GLY A 108 -9.09 -3.22 -14.22
CA GLY A 108 -10.29 -3.92 -14.68
C GLY A 108 -11.21 -3.04 -15.54
N CYS A 109 -11.32 -1.74 -15.24
CA CYS A 109 -12.05 -0.81 -16.11
C CYS A 109 -11.36 -0.66 -17.49
N ILE A 110 -10.04 -0.53 -17.49
CA ILE A 110 -9.23 -0.41 -18.71
C ILE A 110 -9.34 -1.69 -19.57
N GLU A 111 -9.35 -2.87 -18.94
CA GLU A 111 -9.54 -4.16 -19.61
C GLU A 111 -10.90 -4.23 -20.34
N ASN A 112 -11.94 -3.62 -19.77
CA ASN A 112 -13.26 -3.52 -20.39
C ASN A 112 -13.38 -2.36 -21.40
N GLY A 113 -12.26 -1.76 -21.82
CA GLY A 113 -12.23 -0.69 -22.81
C GLY A 113 -12.52 0.72 -22.26
N ASP A 114 -12.71 0.88 -20.95
CA ASP A 114 -12.96 2.19 -20.34
C ASP A 114 -11.64 2.91 -20.01
N LEU A 115 -11.23 3.79 -20.93
CA LEU A 115 -9.99 4.58 -20.85
C LEU A 115 -10.20 5.96 -20.18
N THR A 116 -11.36 6.17 -19.55
CA THR A 116 -11.67 7.44 -18.85
C THR A 116 -11.23 7.45 -17.40
N ASN A 117 -10.95 6.27 -16.83
CA ASN A 117 -10.59 6.13 -15.43
C ASN A 117 -9.12 6.50 -15.16
N TYR A 118 -8.88 7.13 -14.01
CA TYR A 118 -7.56 7.54 -13.55
C TYR A 118 -7.32 7.03 -12.11
N VAL A 119 -6.12 6.52 -11.85
CA VAL A 119 -5.69 6.10 -10.51
C VAL A 119 -5.18 7.31 -9.75
N LYS A 120 -5.92 7.75 -8.74
CA LYS A 120 -5.47 8.73 -7.75
C LYS A 120 -5.20 8.03 -6.42
N LEU A 121 -3.97 8.07 -5.92
CA LEU A 121 -3.61 7.54 -4.61
C LEU A 121 -3.39 8.68 -3.60
N ARG A 122 -3.26 8.35 -2.31
CA ARG A 122 -2.95 9.36 -1.28
C ARG A 122 -1.48 9.75 -1.39
N PRO A 123 -1.07 10.99 -1.05
CA PRO A 123 0.32 11.44 -1.22
C PRO A 123 1.37 10.60 -0.48
N ARG A 124 0.97 9.92 0.61
CA ARG A 124 1.85 9.08 1.44
C ARG A 124 1.80 7.60 1.08
N ASP A 125 1.11 7.23 -0.01
CA ASP A 125 1.07 5.85 -0.47
C ASP A 125 2.35 5.51 -1.25
N GLU A 126 2.90 4.32 -1.01
CA GLU A 126 4.14 3.86 -1.64
C GLU A 126 3.99 3.58 -3.16
N LEU A 127 2.76 3.44 -3.65
CA LEU A 127 2.47 3.06 -5.04
C LEU A 127 2.15 4.26 -5.95
N ASN A 128 2.43 5.49 -5.53
CA ASN A 128 2.15 6.70 -6.33
C ASN A 128 2.87 6.69 -7.69
N GLU A 129 4.12 6.24 -7.74
CA GLU A 129 4.88 6.14 -9.00
C GLU A 129 4.25 5.12 -9.95
N LEU A 130 3.79 3.98 -9.42
CA LEU A 130 3.07 2.98 -10.20
C LEU A 130 1.73 3.51 -10.72
N ALA A 131 0.99 4.25 -9.88
CA ALA A 131 -0.24 4.91 -10.29
C ALA A 131 0.01 5.90 -11.43
N ALA A 132 1.05 6.75 -11.32
CA ALA A 132 1.42 7.69 -12.36
C ALA A 132 1.76 6.97 -13.68
N ALA A 133 2.61 5.94 -13.63
CA ALA A 133 2.97 5.16 -14.82
C ALA A 133 1.75 4.48 -15.47
N LEU A 134 0.81 3.96 -14.68
CA LEU A 134 -0.43 3.39 -15.18
C LEU A 134 -1.30 4.44 -15.87
N ASN A 135 -1.40 5.63 -15.30
CA ASN A 135 -2.16 6.73 -15.89
C ASN A 135 -1.56 7.20 -17.22
N ASP A 136 -0.23 7.30 -17.30
CA ASP A 136 0.48 7.65 -18.54
C ASP A 136 0.24 6.58 -19.62
N MET A 137 0.23 5.30 -19.23
CA MET A 137 -0.11 4.19 -20.13
C MET A 137 -1.55 4.30 -20.66
N THR A 138 -2.52 4.56 -19.79
CA THR A 138 -3.93 4.74 -20.18
C THR A 138 -4.12 5.95 -21.10
N ALA A 139 -3.45 7.06 -20.80
CA ALA A 139 -3.46 8.25 -21.65
C ALA A 139 -2.86 7.97 -23.04
N GLY A 140 -1.72 7.27 -23.09
CA GLY A 140 -1.10 6.87 -24.36
C GLY A 140 -1.95 5.89 -25.16
N LEU A 141 -2.68 4.98 -24.50
CA LEU A 141 -3.64 4.09 -25.16
C LEU A 141 -4.82 4.88 -25.73
N ARG A 142 -5.38 5.82 -24.96
CA ARG A 142 -6.46 6.71 -25.41
C ARG A 142 -6.05 7.52 -26.64
N GLU A 143 -4.86 8.12 -26.62
CA GLU A 143 -4.33 8.88 -27.76
C GLU A 143 -4.22 8.01 -29.02
N LYS A 144 -3.73 6.78 -28.89
CA LYS A 144 -3.64 5.83 -30.01
C LYS A 144 -5.01 5.46 -30.56
N VAL A 145 -5.99 5.17 -29.70
CA VAL A 145 -7.36 4.82 -30.13
C VAL A 145 -8.01 5.99 -30.88
N VAL A 146 -7.89 7.22 -30.36
CA VAL A 146 -8.37 8.44 -31.03
C VAL A 146 -7.66 8.64 -32.39
N GLY A 147 -6.34 8.44 -32.43
CA GLY A 147 -5.54 8.53 -33.65
C GLY A 147 -5.99 7.52 -34.73
N ILE A 148 -6.29 6.28 -34.34
CA ILE A 148 -6.83 5.26 -35.25
C ILE A 148 -8.21 5.70 -35.75
N GLY A 149 -9.11 6.17 -34.88
CA GLY A 149 -10.43 6.69 -35.26
C GLY A 149 -10.34 7.77 -36.34
N SER A 150 -9.47 8.76 -36.14
CA SER A 150 -9.25 9.83 -37.13
C SER A 150 -8.66 9.33 -38.47
N SER A 151 -7.88 8.25 -38.43
CA SER A 151 -7.31 7.63 -39.63
C SER A 151 -8.37 6.83 -40.40
N VAL A 152 -9.30 6.19 -39.67
CA VAL A 152 -10.47 5.50 -40.23
C VAL A 152 -11.41 6.49 -40.91
N ASP A 153 -11.69 7.65 -40.29
CA ASP A 153 -12.53 8.69 -40.88
C ASP A 153 -11.95 9.21 -42.22
N LYS A 154 -10.63 9.45 -42.28
CA LYS A 154 -9.94 9.86 -43.53
C LYS A 154 -9.97 8.77 -44.60
N LEU A 155 -9.86 7.50 -44.19
CA LEU A 155 -9.92 6.37 -45.10
C LEU A 155 -11.32 6.22 -45.69
N GLU A 156 -12.37 6.39 -44.87
CA GLU A 156 -13.76 6.39 -45.31
C GLU A 156 -14.02 7.49 -46.36
N GLU A 157 -13.57 8.72 -46.09
CA GLU A 157 -13.68 9.86 -47.02
C GLU A 157 -13.02 9.55 -48.38
N THR A 158 -11.80 9.02 -48.35
CA THR A 158 -11.02 8.69 -49.56
C THR A 158 -11.68 7.57 -50.38
N LEU A 159 -12.26 6.56 -49.71
CA LEU A 159 -12.98 5.47 -50.36
C LEU A 159 -14.28 5.98 -51.00
N VAL A 160 -14.98 6.91 -50.33
CA VAL A 160 -16.20 7.53 -50.86
C VAL A 160 -15.88 8.36 -52.10
N SER A 161 -14.79 9.13 -52.11
CA SER A 161 -14.43 10.04 -53.20
C SER A 161 -13.74 9.37 -54.40
N SER A 162 -12.94 8.32 -54.19
CA SER A 162 -11.95 7.88 -55.19
C SER A 162 -12.10 6.43 -55.66
N VAL A 163 -12.92 5.61 -55.00
CA VAL A 163 -13.11 4.19 -55.34
C VAL A 163 -14.55 3.93 -55.79
N SER A 164 -14.71 3.19 -56.89
CA SER A 164 -16.01 2.82 -57.48
C SER A 164 -16.10 1.30 -57.71
N GLY A 165 -17.31 0.75 -57.61
CA GLY A 165 -17.60 -0.68 -57.86
C GLY A 165 -17.58 -1.57 -56.62
N ASP A 166 -17.61 -2.90 -56.82
CA ASP A 166 -17.70 -3.93 -55.77
C ASP A 166 -16.55 -3.91 -54.75
N SER A 167 -15.39 -3.34 -55.10
CA SER A 167 -14.28 -3.17 -54.16
C SER A 167 -14.56 -2.10 -53.11
N LYS A 168 -15.32 -1.05 -53.46
CA LYS A 168 -15.72 0.02 -52.53
C LYS A 168 -16.60 -0.55 -51.41
N THR A 169 -17.58 -1.36 -51.77
CA THR A 169 -18.54 -1.92 -50.82
C THR A 169 -17.91 -2.92 -49.86
N LYS A 170 -16.91 -3.69 -50.31
CA LYS A 170 -16.12 -4.58 -49.44
C LYS A 170 -15.25 -3.80 -48.45
N LEU A 171 -14.52 -2.79 -48.92
CA LEU A 171 -13.64 -1.99 -48.06
C LEU A 171 -14.42 -1.14 -47.05
N LEU A 172 -15.58 -0.61 -47.42
CA LEU A 172 -16.45 0.10 -46.47
C LEU A 172 -16.94 -0.82 -45.35
N LYS A 173 -17.25 -2.09 -45.64
CA LYS A 173 -17.60 -3.06 -44.59
C LYS A 173 -16.44 -3.36 -43.65
N GLU A 174 -15.20 -3.42 -44.15
CA GLU A 174 -14.01 -3.59 -43.31
C GLU A 174 -13.75 -2.35 -42.43
N VAL A 175 -13.91 -1.15 -42.98
CA VAL A 175 -13.83 0.12 -42.25
C VAL A 175 -14.88 0.18 -41.13
N GLU A 176 -16.13 -0.21 -41.44
CA GLU A 176 -17.22 -0.27 -40.46
C GLU A 176 -16.93 -1.28 -39.34
N ALA A 177 -16.32 -2.43 -39.65
CA ALA A 177 -15.90 -3.42 -38.66
C ALA A 177 -14.79 -2.89 -37.72
N VAL A 178 -13.81 -2.15 -38.25
CA VAL A 178 -12.80 -1.48 -37.42
C VAL A 178 -13.43 -0.41 -36.55
N ARG A 179 -14.37 0.38 -37.09
CA ARG A 179 -15.11 1.40 -36.35
C ARG A 179 -15.94 0.80 -35.21
N ALA A 180 -16.58 -0.35 -35.44
CA ALA A 180 -17.30 -1.09 -34.42
C ALA A 180 -16.37 -1.52 -33.27
N SER A 181 -15.17 -2.03 -33.61
CA SER A 181 -14.16 -2.41 -32.62
C SER A 181 -13.65 -1.20 -31.82
N LEU A 182 -13.51 -0.04 -32.45
CA LEU A 182 -13.12 1.20 -31.76
C LEU A 182 -14.23 1.73 -30.84
N SER A 183 -15.49 1.52 -31.19
CA SER A 183 -16.63 1.94 -30.37
C SER A 183 -16.78 1.16 -29.06
N GLU A 184 -16.10 0.03 -28.93
CA GLU A 184 -15.98 -0.72 -27.68
C GLU A 184 -15.16 0.05 -26.63
N PHE A 185 -14.29 0.97 -27.06
CA PHE A 185 -13.53 1.82 -26.15
C PHE A 185 -14.34 3.05 -25.73
N ILE A 186 -14.47 3.26 -24.42
CA ILE A 186 -15.11 4.43 -23.85
C ILE A 186 -14.05 5.52 -23.71
N LEU A 187 -14.21 6.61 -24.47
CA LEU A 187 -13.23 7.68 -24.58
C LEU A 187 -13.70 9.00 -23.99
N ASP A 188 -14.99 9.18 -23.72
CA ASP A 188 -15.55 10.41 -23.16
C ASP A 188 -15.97 10.23 -21.72
N SER A 189 -15.40 11.07 -20.84
CA SER A 189 -15.74 11.11 -19.42
C SER A 189 -17.00 11.95 -19.17
N SER A 190 -18.14 11.60 -19.78
CA SER A 190 -19.41 12.15 -19.32
C SER A 190 -19.97 11.26 -18.20
N ALA A 191 -19.79 11.74 -16.96
CA ALA A 191 -20.34 11.22 -15.70
C ALA A 191 -19.61 10.04 -15.02
N LYS A 192 -18.72 10.37 -14.07
CA LYS A 192 -18.87 10.04 -12.62
C LYS A 192 -17.65 10.54 -11.82
N GLU A 193 -17.65 11.84 -11.53
CA GLU A 193 -17.09 12.32 -10.27
C GLU A 193 -17.99 11.83 -9.13
N GLU A 194 -17.93 10.54 -8.78
CA GLU A 194 -18.58 10.07 -7.57
C GLU A 194 -17.99 8.75 -7.09
N VAL A 195 -16.76 8.79 -6.57
CA VAL A 195 -16.34 7.93 -5.45
C VAL A 195 -15.43 8.73 -4.51
N THR A 196 -16.11 9.48 -3.64
CA THR A 196 -15.72 9.84 -2.26
C THR A 196 -14.35 10.49 -2.07
N SER A 197 -14.27 11.79 -2.36
CA SER A 197 -13.49 12.76 -1.59
C SER A 197 -14.38 13.35 -0.49
N LYS A 198 -14.45 12.68 0.67
CA LYS A 198 -14.95 13.25 1.93
C LYS A 198 -14.12 12.68 3.07
N GLU A 199 -12.89 13.14 3.17
CA GLU A 199 -12.02 13.11 4.34
C GLU A 199 -10.75 13.80 3.85
N ASP A 200 -10.55 15.05 4.30
CA ASP A 200 -9.33 15.87 4.28
C ASP A 200 -9.76 17.34 4.13
N THR A 201 -10.46 17.86 5.14
CA THR A 201 -10.64 19.31 5.35
C THR A 201 -10.90 19.56 6.84
N GLU A 202 -9.94 19.19 7.69
CA GLU A 202 -9.89 19.61 9.10
C GLU A 202 -8.52 19.19 9.66
N ASP A 203 -7.46 19.88 9.23
CA ASP A 203 -6.14 19.89 9.89
C ASP A 203 -5.36 21.10 9.36
N ALA A 204 -5.96 22.28 9.49
CA ALA A 204 -5.29 23.56 9.23
C ALA A 204 -6.02 24.68 9.96
N GLU A 205 -6.08 24.61 11.30
CA GLU A 205 -6.35 25.76 12.17
C GLU A 205 -6.13 25.32 13.63
N ASP A 206 -4.88 25.33 14.09
CA ASP A 206 -4.58 25.58 15.51
C ASP A 206 -3.15 26.11 15.67
N SER A 207 -2.94 27.33 15.17
CA SER A 207 -1.82 28.18 15.56
C SER A 207 -2.23 29.65 15.42
N GLU A 208 -2.83 30.22 16.46
CA GLU A 208 -2.53 31.56 16.98
C GLU A 208 -3.60 32.08 17.97
N SER A 209 -3.14 32.39 19.19
CA SER A 209 -3.67 33.41 20.11
C SER A 209 -5.03 33.08 20.78
N SER A 210 -5.36 33.41 22.03
CA SER A 210 -4.86 34.29 23.09
C SER A 210 -5.50 33.75 24.40
N ASP A 211 -4.97 33.93 25.60
CA ASP A 211 -5.32 35.05 26.50
C ASP A 211 -4.51 34.80 27.78
N ASP A 212 -3.52 35.61 28.14
CA ASP A 212 -3.66 36.95 28.74
C ASP A 212 -4.70 36.98 29.87
N LYS A 213 -4.20 37.02 31.11
CA LYS A 213 -5.03 37.20 32.31
C LYS A 213 -4.49 38.41 33.08
N PRO A 214 -5.33 39.38 33.45
CA PRO A 214 -4.87 40.69 33.90
C PRO A 214 -4.41 40.64 35.37
N SER A 215 -3.42 41.48 35.68
CA SER A 215 -3.25 42.15 36.98
C SER A 215 -4.48 43.03 37.26
N GLU A 216 -4.95 43.31 38.47
CA GLU A 216 -4.30 43.86 39.67
C GLU A 216 -5.20 43.60 40.91
N ASP A 217 -4.77 44.18 42.04
CA ASP A 217 -5.42 44.38 43.35
C ASP A 217 -5.09 43.33 44.42
N GLU A 218 -4.69 43.66 45.65
CA GLU A 218 -4.31 44.91 46.31
C GLU A 218 -3.69 44.49 47.67
N LYS A 219 -2.86 45.37 48.25
CA LYS A 219 -2.29 45.31 49.61
C LYS A 219 -3.21 44.69 50.67
N THR A 220 -2.64 43.96 51.65
CA THR A 220 -2.47 44.42 53.05
C THR A 220 -1.83 43.36 53.95
N GLU A 221 -0.91 43.83 54.79
CA GLU A 221 -0.32 43.25 56.03
C GLU A 221 0.47 41.94 55.99
#